data_AF-A0A560RW42-F1
#
_entry.id   AF-A0A560RW42-F1
#
_cell.length_a   1.000
_cell.length_b   1.000
_cell.length_c   1.000
_cell.angle_alpha   90.00
_cell.angle_beta   90.00
_cell.angle_gamma   90.00
#
_symmetry.space_group_name_H-M   'P 1'
#
loop_
_entity.id
_entity.type
_entity.pdbx_description
1 polymer ?
#
loop_
_entity_poly.entity_id
_entity_poly.type
_entity_poly.pdbx_seq_one_letter_code
_entity_poly.pdbx_strand_id
1 'polypeptide(L)'
;MISWVGIDISKSNLVVWVQPDGEGFELSNTSEGCAELLQRLSQYEVGRVLLEATGGYERKVMAALLGASFNVLRINPRRARAFAVAMGKSAKTDLIDAAVLADFA
;
A
#
# COMPACT_ATOMS: atom_id res chain seq x y z
N MET A 1 8.55 11.86 -11.70
CA MET A 1 8.18 10.57 -12.33
C MET A 1 6.99 10.08 -11.54
N ILE A 2 5.95 9.57 -12.21
CA ILE A 2 4.76 9.10 -11.49
C ILE A 2 5.11 7.86 -10.69
N SER A 3 4.72 7.85 -9.42
CA SER A 3 4.92 6.73 -8.50
C SER A 3 3.64 5.96 -8.26
N TRP A 4 3.78 4.66 -8.06
CA TRP A 4 2.70 3.74 -7.72
C TRP A 4 2.98 3.10 -6.37
N VAL A 5 1.97 3.07 -5.51
CA VAL A 5 2.14 2.70 -4.11
C VAL A 5 1.27 1.49 -3.79
N GLY A 6 1.89 0.48 -3.19
CA GLY A 6 1.19 -0.65 -2.59
C GLY A 6 1.27 -0.55 -1.08
N ILE A 7 0.15 -0.78 -0.39
CA ILE A 7 0.14 -0.83 1.07
C ILE A 7 -0.54 -2.12 1.53
N ASP A 8 0.23 -2.97 2.19
CA ASP A 8 -0.31 -4.07 2.97
C ASP A 8 -0.62 -3.59 4.40
N ILE A 9 -1.82 -3.90 4.87
CA ILE A 9 -2.37 -3.34 6.11
C ILE A 9 -2.69 -4.47 7.07
N SER A 10 -2.02 -4.46 8.22
CA SER A 10 -2.32 -5.35 9.33
C SER A 10 -2.96 -4.58 10.50
N LYS A 11 -3.27 -5.30 11.59
CA LYS A 11 -3.81 -4.67 12.80
C LYS A 11 -2.86 -3.64 13.40
N SER A 12 -1.56 -3.88 13.36
CA SER A 12 -0.56 -3.07 14.04
C SER A 12 0.31 -2.25 13.09
N ASN A 13 0.45 -2.67 11.83
CA ASN A 13 1.46 -2.12 10.92
C ASN A 13 0.88 -1.81 9.53
N LEU A 14 1.52 -0.87 8.85
CA LEU A 14 1.32 -0.49 7.46
C LEU A 14 2.63 -0.75 6.74
N VAL A 15 2.67 -1.73 5.84
CA VAL A 15 3.85 -2.02 5.03
C VAL A 15 3.65 -1.41 3.67
N VAL A 16 4.55 -0.50 3.28
CA VAL A 16 4.42 0.35 2.11
C VAL A 16 5.54 0.05 1.14
N TRP A 17 5.21 0.04 -0.14
CA TRP A 17 6.18 -0.04 -1.23
C TRP A 17 5.88 1.02 -2.28
N VAL A 18 6.92 1.71 -2.74
CA VAL A 18 6.84 2.77 -3.75
C VAL A 18 7.63 2.35 -4.99
N GLN A 19 6.94 2.24 -6.13
CA GLN A 19 7.54 2.07 -7.46
C GLN A 19 7.58 3.41 -8.20
N PRO A 20 8.56 3.66 -9.08
CA PRO A 20 9.67 2.76 -9.46
C PRO A 20 10.92 2.89 -8.57
N ASP A 21 10.88 3.74 -7.54
CA ASP A 21 12.04 4.05 -6.69
C ASP A 21 12.53 2.84 -5.88
N GLY A 22 11.70 1.81 -5.72
CA GLY A 22 12.05 0.57 -5.03
C GLY A 22 12.20 0.76 -3.52
N GLU A 23 11.49 1.76 -2.98
CA GLU A 23 11.56 2.12 -1.57
C GLU A 23 10.45 1.41 -0.79
N GLY A 24 10.85 0.67 0.25
CA GLY A 24 9.95 -0.02 1.16
C GLY A 24 10.13 0.47 2.58
N PHE A 25 9.02 0.70 3.28
CA PHE A 25 9.04 1.09 4.69
C PHE A 25 7.83 0.57 5.44
N GLU A 26 7.96 0.52 6.77
CA GLU A 26 6.91 0.05 7.67
C GLU A 26 6.58 1.16 8.67
N LEU A 27 5.28 1.37 8.90
CA LEU A 27 4.74 2.34 9.85
C LEU A 27 3.75 1.65 10.79
N SER A 28 3.52 2.23 11.95
CA SER A 28 2.46 1.76 12.84
C SER A 28 1.07 2.09 12.28
N ASN A 29 0.10 1.19 12.43
CA ASN A 29 -1.31 1.44 12.14
C ASN A 29 -1.96 2.24 13.29
N THR A 30 -1.43 3.44 13.53
CA THR A 30 -1.95 4.44 14.46
C THR A 30 -2.21 5.75 13.73
N SER A 31 -2.82 6.72 14.41
CA SER A 31 -3.05 8.04 13.83
C SER A 31 -1.73 8.73 13.45
N GLU A 32 -0.69 8.55 14.26
CA GLU A 32 0.66 9.10 14.05
C GLU A 32 1.31 8.44 12.83
N GLY A 33 1.25 7.11 12.73
CA GLY A 33 1.78 6.41 11.56
C GLY A 33 1.01 6.71 10.27
N CYS A 34 -0.30 6.96 10.33
CA CYS A 34 -1.04 7.49 9.18
C CYS A 34 -0.60 8.91 8.79
N ALA A 35 -0.34 9.79 9.75
CA ALA A 35 0.15 11.13 9.46
C ALA A 35 1.54 11.08 8.81
N GLU A 36 2.42 10.21 9.31
CA GLU A 36 3.75 9.97 8.74
C GLU A 36 3.65 9.39 7.32
N LEU A 37 2.72 8.46 7.07
CA LEU A 37 2.45 7.92 5.74
C LEU A 37 2.13 9.04 4.76
N LEU A 38 1.20 9.94 5.10
CA LEU A 38 0.83 11.05 4.24
C LEU A 38 2.00 12.00 3.98
N GLN A 39 2.81 12.27 5.01
CA GLN A 39 3.99 13.11 4.88
C GLN A 39 5.01 12.50 3.91
N ARG A 40 5.30 11.21 4.03
CA ARG A 40 6.22 10.52 3.11
C ARG A 40 5.69 10.50 1.69
N LEU A 41 4.42 10.12 1.50
CA LEU A 41 3.82 10.05 0.16
C LEU A 41 3.71 11.43 -0.53
N SER A 42 3.68 12.53 0.23
CA SER A 42 3.66 13.89 -0.32
C SER A 42 4.95 14.27 -1.06
N GLN A 43 6.03 13.52 -0.86
CA GLN A 43 7.31 13.72 -1.55
C GLN A 43 7.32 13.12 -2.97
N TYR A 44 6.33 12.30 -3.32
CA TYR A 44 6.22 11.64 -4.62
C TYR A 44 5.03 12.18 -5.41
N GLU A 45 5.13 12.11 -6.73
CA GLU A 45 3.99 12.32 -7.62
C GLU A 45 3.19 11.01 -7.73
N VAL A 46 2.32 10.73 -6.75
CA VAL A 46 1.62 9.45 -6.66
C VAL A 46 0.43 9.38 -7.62
N GLY A 47 0.49 8.50 -8.62
CA GLY A 47 -0.60 8.26 -9.56
C GLY A 47 -1.72 7.40 -8.98
N ARG A 48 -1.35 6.39 -8.18
CA ARG A 48 -2.30 5.49 -7.51
C ARG A 48 -1.71 4.84 -6.26
N VAL A 49 -2.55 4.68 -5.25
CA VAL A 49 -2.31 3.85 -4.07
C VAL A 49 -3.26 2.64 -4.11
N LEU A 50 -2.73 1.43 -4.02
CA LEU A 50 -3.51 0.19 -3.95
C LEU A 50 -3.40 -0.43 -2.56
N LEU A 51 -4.57 -0.64 -1.93
CA LEU A 51 -4.71 -1.26 -0.62
C LEU A 51 -5.37 -2.63 -0.76
N GLU A 52 -4.91 -3.63 -0.01
CA GLU A 52 -5.67 -4.88 0.16
C GLU A 52 -6.77 -4.73 1.21
N ALA A 53 -7.92 -5.38 1.01
CA ALA A 53 -8.98 -5.39 2.02
C ALA A 53 -8.64 -6.34 3.18
N THR A 54 -8.38 -5.80 4.38
CA THR A 54 -8.02 -6.56 5.59
C THR A 54 -8.95 -6.29 6.77
N GLY A 55 -10.07 -7.03 6.82
CA GLY A 55 -10.92 -7.12 8.02
C GLY A 55 -11.50 -5.79 8.54
N GLY A 56 -11.36 -4.68 7.80
CA GLY A 56 -11.81 -3.34 8.19
C GLY A 56 -10.70 -2.40 8.68
N TYR A 57 -9.46 -2.89 8.89
CA TYR A 57 -8.34 -2.05 9.30
C TYR A 57 -7.94 -1.04 8.21
N GLU A 58 -8.17 -1.40 6.95
CA GLU A 58 -7.85 -0.56 5.80
C GLU A 58 -8.69 0.72 5.73
N ARG A 59 -9.88 0.73 6.36
CA ARG A 59 -10.85 1.81 6.21
C ARG A 59 -10.33 3.15 6.70
N LYS A 60 -9.60 3.17 7.83
CA LYS A 60 -9.05 4.41 8.40
C LYS A 60 -7.94 4.97 7.51
N VAL A 61 -7.04 4.10 7.05
CA VAL A 61 -5.93 4.46 6.15
C VAL A 61 -6.49 4.98 4.82
N MET A 62 -7.47 4.29 4.25
CA MET A 62 -8.14 4.70 3.01
C MET A 62 -8.81 6.07 3.15
N ALA A 63 -9.52 6.31 4.26
CA ALA A 63 -10.16 7.60 4.51
C ALA A 63 -9.14 8.74 4.65
N ALA A 64 -8.01 8.50 5.32
CA ALA A 64 -6.94 9.48 5.48
C ALA A 64 -6.30 9.83 4.12
N LEU A 65 -5.98 8.82 3.31
CA LEU A 65 -5.41 9.00 1.97
C LEU A 65 -6.37 9.74 1.02
N LEU A 66 -7.65 9.37 1.02
CA LEU A 66 -8.67 10.08 0.24
C LEU A 66 -8.86 11.53 0.70
N GLY A 67 -8.84 11.78 2.02
CA GLY A 67 -8.89 13.13 2.59
C GLY A 67 -7.69 13.99 2.21
N ALA A 68 -6.53 13.37 1.97
CA ALA A 68 -5.33 14.00 1.43
C ALA A 68 -5.29 14.04 -0.11
N SER A 69 -6.40 13.74 -0.79
CA SER A 69 -6.55 13.78 -2.26
C SER A 69 -5.70 12.76 -3.04
N PHE A 70 -5.25 11.67 -2.41
CA PHE A 70 -4.63 10.56 -3.14
C PHE A 70 -5.68 9.75 -3.89
N ASN A 71 -5.31 9.21 -5.06
CA ASN A 71 -6.11 8.26 -5.80
C ASN A 71 -5.95 6.85 -5.21
N VAL A 72 -6.92 6.41 -4.40
CA VAL A 72 -6.84 5.17 -3.64
C VAL A 72 -7.82 4.13 -4.18
N LEU A 73 -7.32 2.93 -4.47
CA LEU A 73 -8.12 1.77 -4.80
C LEU A 73 -7.98 0.69 -3.72
N ARG A 74 -9.07 -0.04 -3.49
CA ARG A 74 -9.06 -1.22 -2.62
C ARG A 74 -9.26 -2.47 -3.46
N ILE A 75 -8.41 -3.47 -3.29
CA ILE A 75 -8.47 -4.73 -4.02
C ILE A 75 -8.90 -5.89 -3.12
N ASN A 76 -9.57 -6.88 -3.73
CA ASN A 76 -9.86 -8.14 -3.09
C ASN A 76 -8.56 -8.96 -2.90
N PRO A 77 -8.29 -9.47 -1.68
CA PRO A 77 -7.15 -10.37 -1.39
C PRO A 77 -6.92 -11.47 -2.42
N ARG A 78 -8.00 -12.08 -2.93
CA ARG A 78 -7.92 -13.15 -3.93
C ARG A 78 -7.32 -12.67 -5.25
N ARG A 79 -7.59 -11.43 -5.65
CA ARG A 79 -7.05 -10.83 -6.88
C ARG A 79 -5.59 -10.45 -6.70
N ALA A 80 -5.21 -9.86 -5.56
CA ALA A 80 -3.81 -9.59 -5.23
C ALA A 80 -2.98 -10.88 -5.24
N ARG A 81 -3.49 -11.94 -4.59
CA ARG A 81 -2.89 -13.28 -4.59
C ARG A 81 -2.74 -13.86 -6.00
N ALA A 82 -3.78 -13.78 -6.83
CA ALA A 82 -3.73 -14.30 -8.20
C ALA A 82 -2.69 -13.55 -9.05
N PHE A 83 -2.57 -12.24 -8.87
CA PHE A 83 -1.55 -11.43 -9.53
C PHE A 83 -0.13 -11.81 -9.06
N ALA A 84 0.09 -11.97 -7.75
CA ALA A 84 1.39 -12.42 -7.22
C ALA A 84 1.84 -13.76 -7.84
N VAL A 85 0.90 -14.72 -7.96
CA VAL A 85 1.16 -16.02 -8.59
C VAL A 85 1.51 -15.87 -10.07
N ALA A 86 0.79 -15.02 -10.81
CA ALA A 86 1.07 -14.74 -12.22
C ALA A 86 2.45 -14.08 -12.42
N MET A 87 2.90 -13.29 -11.45
CA MET A 87 4.24 -12.67 -11.41
C MET A 87 5.35 -13.62 -10.95
N GLY A 88 5.03 -14.88 -10.62
CA GLY A 88 6.01 -15.86 -10.12
C GLY A 88 6.50 -15.60 -8.68
N LYS A 89 5.88 -14.67 -7.95
CA LYS A 89 6.25 -14.33 -6.56
C LYS A 89 5.65 -15.39 -5.62
N SER A 90 6.50 -16.34 -5.20
CA SER A 90 6.10 -17.49 -4.35
C SER A 90 6.43 -17.30 -2.86
N ALA A 91 7.44 -16.48 -2.55
CA ALA A 91 7.80 -16.12 -1.18
C ALA A 91 6.79 -15.11 -0.62
N LYS A 92 6.41 -15.29 0.65
CA LYS A 92 5.51 -14.38 1.35
C LYS A 92 6.27 -13.64 2.45
N THR A 93 6.53 -12.37 2.21
CA THR A 93 6.90 -11.40 3.25
C THR A 93 6.01 -10.19 3.07
N ASP A 94 5.73 -9.47 4.15
CA ASP A 94 4.83 -8.31 4.10
C ASP A 94 5.34 -7.24 3.11
N LEU A 95 6.66 -7.09 2.97
CA LEU A 95 7.30 -6.22 1.96
C LEU A 95 7.06 -6.70 0.52
N ILE A 96 7.11 -8.02 0.27
CA ILE A 96 6.82 -8.57 -1.07
C ILE A 96 5.35 -8.36 -1.41
N ASP A 97 4.45 -8.52 -0.44
CA ASP A 97 3.02 -8.32 -0.63
C ASP A 97 2.73 -6.84 -0.95
N ALA A 98 3.34 -5.88 -0.24
CA ALA A 98 3.25 -4.45 -0.58
C ALA A 98 3.85 -4.14 -1.97
N ALA A 99 4.98 -4.74 -2.33
CA ALA A 99 5.58 -4.56 -3.67
C ALA A 99 4.69 -5.10 -4.79
N VAL A 100 4.04 -6.25 -4.59
CA VAL A 100 3.04 -6.80 -5.52
C VAL A 100 1.89 -5.82 -5.72
N LEU A 101 1.40 -5.21 -4.64
CA LEU A 101 0.32 -4.23 -4.72
C LEU A 101 0.77 -2.97 -5.48
N ALA A 102 2.01 -2.52 -5.30
CA ALA A 102 2.57 -1.39 -6.04
C ALA A 102 2.71 -1.71 -7.54
N ASP A 103 3.15 -2.93 -7.89
CA ASP A 103 3.24 -3.38 -9.29
C ASP A 103 1.85 -3.51 -9.96
N PHE A 104 0.79 -3.67 -9.17
CA PHE A 104 -0.60 -3.79 -9.67
C PHE A 104 -1.37 -2.45 -9.69
N ALA A 105 -0.84 -1.43 -9.00
CA ALA A 105 -1.41 -0.10 -8.95
C ALA A 105 -1.22 0.62 -10.29
#